data_AF-A0A2N2M767-F1
#
_entry.id   AF-A0A2N2M767-F1
#
_cell.length_a   1.000
_cell.length_b   1.000
_cell.length_c   1.000
_cell.angle_alpha   90.00
_cell.angle_beta   90.00
_cell.angle_gamma   90.00
#
_symmetry.space_group_name_H-M   'P 1'
#
loop_
_entity.id
_entity.type
_entity.pdbx_description
1 polymer ?
#
loop_
_entity_poly.entity_id
_entity_poly.type
_entity_poly.pdbx_seq_one_letter_code
_entity_poly.pdbx_strand_id
1 'polypeptide(L)'
;STKIAEKDFIYSMVFTIDEEMLTNDQVELVIGGLDTLASIKLNGSKIASCENAHRIYRLSVKPLLKKGENEILIYFSSPLPYIRAKNNENPLFAIGMADNAAHIRKPQCHFGWDWGPNLAPVGIHGSIAIEGYSKARLTNLSIEQKHNAGQVELEVCVDAEKYNDFSEALELIYTLIDPEGKKHTNTVPLVTEHTCFKIIVDEPKLWWCNGLGEQPLYDLAIDLVEVKNNKTPLDSWKRHIGLRTIRLDNGPDQWGRNFRFLVNEVPIFAKGANYIPNDVFLPRVSPETYEFIVKSAADANMNMLRVWGGGYYESDTFYELCDEYGILVWQDFAFACAEYPLGDSTFLENVKLEVIDNVRRLRHHASLALWCGNNEIKMMSMSFKKPRRKSHDAFFFYQLKEWVSAEDSQTPYWSSSPSSSAPEIAANSLKDGDTHLWHVWHGLQPLESFRNYPTRFCSEFGVESLPNMLTIRSFTNAEKPTLFDPVMQLHQKSIGGNEKMLFYVLSKYRNPSTLESFIYLSQLIQSETVRMATEFWRRNS
;
A
#
# COMPACT_ATOMS: atom_id res chain seq x y z
N SER A 1 -3.28 -3.55 26.67
CA SER A 1 -2.10 -3.30 27.53
C SER A 1 -0.88 -3.27 26.64
N THR A 2 -0.18 -2.14 26.54
CA THR A 2 1.05 -1.98 25.73
C THR A 2 2.27 -2.65 26.36
N LYS A 3 2.13 -3.30 27.53
CA LYS A 3 3.23 -4.00 28.22
C LYS A 3 3.94 -5.04 27.36
N ILE A 4 3.25 -5.65 26.38
CA ILE A 4 3.84 -6.58 25.42
C ILE A 4 4.76 -5.84 24.45
N ALA A 5 4.33 -4.67 23.95
CA ALA A 5 5.11 -3.84 23.03
C ALA A 5 6.37 -3.24 23.67
N GLU A 6 6.49 -3.24 25.01
CA GLU A 6 7.68 -2.82 25.77
C GLU A 6 8.72 -3.96 25.96
N LYS A 7 8.46 -5.15 25.41
CA LYS A 7 9.35 -6.32 25.53
C LYS A 7 10.10 -6.60 24.23
N ASP A 8 11.28 -7.19 24.39
CA ASP A 8 12.02 -7.80 23.30
C ASP A 8 11.54 -9.23 23.09
N PHE A 9 11.62 -9.71 21.85
CA PHE A 9 11.21 -11.05 21.45
C PHE A 9 12.35 -11.76 20.73
N ILE A 10 12.41 -13.08 20.87
CA ILE A 10 13.36 -13.94 20.15
C ILE A 10 12.55 -15.02 19.46
N TYR A 11 12.69 -15.11 18.15
CA TYR A 11 12.19 -16.23 17.35
C TYR A 11 13.38 -17.11 16.98
N SER A 12 13.20 -18.42 17.04
CA SER A 12 14.19 -19.41 16.62
C SER A 12 13.55 -20.48 15.76
N MET A 13 14.32 -20.98 14.79
CA MET A 13 13.93 -22.14 14.00
C MET A 13 15.17 -22.93 13.61
N VAL A 14 15.05 -24.25 13.66
CA VAL A 14 16.01 -25.18 13.07
C VAL A 14 15.43 -25.68 11.75
N PHE A 15 16.23 -25.66 10.70
CA PHE A 15 15.85 -26.10 9.36
C PHE A 15 17.00 -26.90 8.73
N THR A 16 16.68 -27.72 7.72
CA THR A 16 17.68 -28.57 7.07
C THR A 16 18.01 -28.04 5.67
N ILE A 17 19.30 -28.04 5.34
CA ILE A 17 19.81 -27.73 4.01
C ILE A 17 20.46 -28.99 3.43
N ASP A 18 20.07 -29.36 2.21
CA ASP A 18 20.69 -30.46 1.48
C ASP A 18 22.00 -30.01 0.80
N GLU A 19 22.69 -30.98 0.20
CA GLU A 19 23.95 -30.71 -0.49
C GLU A 19 23.72 -29.95 -1.80
N GLU A 20 22.59 -30.19 -2.48
CA GLU A 20 22.22 -29.55 -3.75
C GLU A 20 22.11 -28.04 -3.60
N MET A 21 21.43 -27.55 -2.56
CA MET A 21 21.32 -26.13 -2.26
C MET A 21 22.69 -25.45 -2.14
N LEU A 22 23.67 -26.12 -1.52
CA LEU A 22 25.03 -25.58 -1.34
C LEU A 22 25.86 -25.57 -2.63
N THR A 23 25.44 -26.31 -3.65
CA THR A 23 26.06 -26.27 -4.99
C THR A 23 25.71 -25.01 -5.77
N ASN A 24 24.60 -24.32 -5.44
CA ASN A 24 24.23 -23.06 -6.09
C ASN A 24 25.31 -22.01 -5.89
N ASP A 25 25.57 -21.18 -6.90
CA ASP A 25 26.59 -20.13 -6.85
C ASP A 25 26.32 -19.11 -5.74
N GLN A 26 25.06 -18.68 -5.60
CA GLN A 26 24.56 -17.86 -4.50
C GLN A 26 23.46 -18.58 -3.72
N VAL A 27 23.40 -18.32 -2.43
CA VAL A 27 22.27 -18.73 -1.57
C VAL A 27 21.90 -17.54 -0.70
N GLU A 28 20.65 -17.12 -0.81
CA GLU A 28 20.08 -15.96 -0.11
C GLU A 28 19.01 -16.39 0.89
N LEU A 29 18.96 -15.69 2.03
CA LEU A 29 17.82 -15.66 2.92
C LEU A 29 16.92 -14.49 2.47
N VAL A 30 15.70 -14.82 2.05
CA VAL A 30 14.70 -13.85 1.59
C VAL A 30 13.61 -13.73 2.65
N ILE A 31 13.38 -12.52 3.12
CA ILE A 31 12.41 -12.21 4.17
C ILE A 31 11.45 -11.15 3.65
N GLY A 32 10.17 -11.51 3.53
CA GLY A 32 9.11 -10.65 2.99
C GLY A 32 8.57 -9.60 3.97
N GLY A 33 8.97 -9.61 5.24
CA GLY A 33 8.53 -8.59 6.20
C GLY A 33 8.94 -8.84 7.65
N LEU A 34 9.62 -7.87 8.25
CA LEU A 34 10.06 -7.86 9.66
C LEU A 34 9.58 -6.59 10.34
N ASP A 35 8.76 -6.73 11.38
CA ASP A 35 8.22 -5.62 12.15
C ASP A 35 8.86 -5.57 13.55
N THR A 36 9.79 -4.67 13.86
CA THR A 36 10.52 -3.80 12.91
C THR A 36 12.02 -3.84 13.18
N LEU A 37 12.43 -3.53 14.42
CA LEU A 37 13.84 -3.52 14.82
C LEU A 37 14.33 -4.96 15.04
N ALA A 38 14.87 -5.58 14.00
CA ALA A 38 15.30 -6.98 14.03
C ALA A 38 16.81 -7.13 13.88
N SER A 39 17.41 -8.04 14.65
CA SER A 39 18.78 -8.52 14.44
C SER A 39 18.74 -10.01 14.14
N ILE A 40 19.33 -10.41 13.01
CA ILE A 40 19.26 -11.79 12.53
C ILE A 40 20.61 -12.46 12.74
N LYS A 41 20.60 -13.70 13.24
CA LYS A 41 21.74 -14.58 13.29
C LYS A 41 21.43 -15.91 12.60
N LEU A 42 22.45 -16.46 11.94
CA LEU A 42 22.43 -17.77 11.32
C LEU A 42 23.62 -18.56 11.84
N ASN A 43 23.39 -19.75 12.41
CA ASN A 43 24.40 -20.61 13.01
C ASN A 43 25.33 -19.83 13.99
N GLY A 44 24.72 -18.97 14.82
CA GLY A 44 25.42 -18.12 15.79
C GLY A 44 26.05 -16.84 15.23
N SER A 45 26.20 -16.71 13.92
CA SER A 45 26.80 -15.54 13.26
C SER A 45 25.75 -14.48 12.93
N LYS A 46 26.00 -13.22 13.28
CA LYS A 46 25.10 -12.10 12.91
C LYS A 46 25.19 -11.84 11.41
N ILE A 47 24.04 -11.79 10.73
CA ILE A 47 23.97 -11.56 9.28
C ILE A 47 23.42 -10.18 8.91
N ALA A 48 22.48 -9.64 9.70
CA ALA A 48 21.85 -8.36 9.38
C ALA A 48 21.23 -7.69 10.61
N SER A 49 20.99 -6.39 10.47
CA SER A 49 20.08 -5.59 11.29
C SER A 49 19.07 -4.90 10.37
N CYS A 50 17.80 -4.99 10.72
CA CYS A 50 16.67 -4.49 9.96
C CYS A 50 15.87 -3.49 10.82
N GLU A 51 15.33 -2.45 10.22
CA GLU A 51 14.62 -1.37 10.92
C GLU A 51 13.45 -0.80 10.09
N ASN A 52 12.89 -1.60 9.17
CA ASN A 52 11.78 -1.17 8.32
C ASN A 52 10.78 -2.31 8.05
N ALA A 53 9.53 -2.15 8.51
CA ALA A 53 8.46 -3.13 8.34
C ALA A 53 7.87 -3.16 6.92
N HIS A 54 8.32 -2.29 6.04
CA HIS A 54 7.83 -2.17 4.68
C HIS A 54 8.83 -2.67 3.63
N ARG A 55 9.95 -3.25 4.07
CA ARG A 55 11.03 -3.72 3.20
C ARG A 55 11.04 -5.23 3.02
N ILE A 56 11.55 -5.64 1.88
CA ILE A 56 11.93 -7.02 1.60
C ILE A 56 13.44 -7.12 1.80
N TYR A 57 13.90 -8.11 2.55
CA TYR A 57 15.32 -8.31 2.82
C TYR A 57 15.83 -9.53 2.07
N ARG A 58 16.82 -9.34 1.20
CA ARG A 58 17.58 -10.43 0.57
C ARG A 58 19.01 -10.40 1.10
N LEU A 59 19.44 -11.46 1.76
CA LEU A 59 20.71 -11.53 2.48
C LEU A 59 21.52 -12.73 2.00
N SER A 60 22.73 -12.52 1.49
CA SER A 60 23.61 -13.64 1.12
C SER A 60 24.05 -14.41 2.37
N VAL A 61 23.77 -15.72 2.40
CA VAL A 61 23.98 -16.60 3.56
C VAL A 61 24.77 -17.85 3.25
N LYS A 62 25.09 -18.13 1.98
CA LYS A 62 25.83 -19.33 1.54
C LYS A 62 27.05 -19.67 2.43
N PRO A 63 27.95 -18.72 2.77
CA PRO A 63 29.15 -19.04 3.56
C PRO A 63 28.87 -19.50 5.00
N LEU A 64 27.66 -19.25 5.51
CA LEU A 64 27.26 -19.54 6.88
C LEU A 64 26.40 -20.80 6.99
N LEU A 65 25.88 -21.31 5.88
CA LEU A 65 25.09 -22.52 5.83
C LEU A 65 26.00 -23.77 5.89
N LYS A 66 25.46 -24.83 6.47
CA LYS A 66 26.08 -26.17 6.48
C LYS A 66 25.08 -27.21 5.99
N LYS A 67 25.58 -28.30 5.42
CA LYS A 67 24.74 -29.47 5.08
C LYS A 67 24.13 -30.04 6.37
N GLY A 68 22.84 -30.37 6.32
CA GLY A 68 22.09 -30.82 7.49
C GLY A 68 21.44 -29.65 8.22
N GLU A 69 21.37 -29.74 9.55
CA GLU A 69 20.65 -28.78 10.39
C GLU A 69 21.36 -27.42 10.46
N ASN A 70 20.58 -26.34 10.35
CA ASN A 70 20.99 -24.95 10.52
C ASN A 70 20.00 -24.28 11.48
N GLU A 71 20.47 -23.29 12.24
CA GLU A 71 19.63 -22.52 13.15
C GLU A 71 19.59 -21.06 12.74
N ILE A 72 18.39 -20.50 12.63
CA ILE A 72 18.15 -19.06 12.50
C ILE A 72 17.56 -18.52 13.81
N LEU A 73 18.07 -17.36 14.22
CA LEU A 73 17.59 -16.59 15.37
C LEU A 73 17.27 -15.16 14.92
N ILE A 74 16.06 -14.69 15.21
CA ILE A 74 15.64 -13.32 14.94
C ILE A 74 15.27 -12.66 16.27
N TYR A 75 16.10 -11.69 16.66
CA TYR A 75 15.90 -10.88 17.86
C TYR A 75 15.16 -9.62 17.47
N PHE A 76 13.96 -9.41 18.00
CA PHE A 76 13.22 -8.18 17.85
C PHE A 76 13.35 -7.32 19.10
N SER A 77 13.88 -6.12 18.94
CA SER A 77 13.88 -5.10 19.99
C SER A 77 12.53 -4.37 20.00
N SER A 78 12.07 -4.03 21.20
CA SER A 78 10.88 -3.20 21.37
C SER A 78 11.02 -1.87 20.62
N PRO A 79 10.01 -1.45 19.83
CA PRO A 79 10.04 -0.16 19.14
C PRO A 79 9.86 1.02 20.11
N LEU A 80 9.19 0.85 21.26
CA LEU A 80 8.80 1.97 22.12
C LEU A 80 10.00 2.69 22.77
N PRO A 81 10.98 1.99 23.39
CA PRO A 81 12.18 2.65 23.91
C PRO A 81 12.98 3.37 22.82
N TYR A 82 13.10 2.76 21.62
CA TYR A 82 13.79 3.36 20.49
C TYR A 82 13.13 4.67 20.06
N ILE A 83 11.81 4.65 19.85
CA ILE A 83 11.05 5.83 19.43
C ILE A 83 11.17 6.94 20.47
N ARG A 84 11.01 6.63 21.77
CA ARG A 84 11.14 7.62 22.84
C ARG A 84 12.54 8.25 22.88
N ALA A 85 13.59 7.44 22.71
CA ALA A 85 14.96 7.94 22.65
C ALA A 85 15.15 8.90 21.46
N LYS A 86 14.72 8.50 20.26
CA LYS A 86 14.80 9.34 19.05
C LYS A 86 13.98 10.62 19.16
N ASN A 87 12.79 10.55 19.75
CA ASN A 87 11.95 11.72 19.96
C ASN A 87 12.50 12.67 21.03
N ASN A 88 13.24 12.17 22.04
CA ASN A 88 13.95 13.03 22.98
C ASN A 88 15.12 13.77 22.30
N GLU A 89 15.83 13.12 21.37
CA GLU A 89 16.92 13.72 20.60
C GLU A 89 16.41 14.75 19.59
N ASN A 90 15.35 14.42 18.85
CA ASN A 90 14.81 15.24 17.77
C ASN A 90 13.27 15.22 17.79
N PRO A 91 12.62 16.02 18.65
CA PRO A 91 11.16 15.99 18.78
C PRO A 91 10.44 16.26 17.46
N LEU A 92 9.49 15.40 17.11
CA LEU A 92 8.63 15.53 15.92
C LEU A 92 7.20 15.90 16.33
N PHE A 93 6.48 16.55 15.42
CA PHE A 93 5.05 16.80 15.57
C PHE A 93 4.24 15.63 15.00
N ALA A 94 3.20 15.17 15.70
CA ALA A 94 2.24 14.18 15.19
C ALA A 94 0.85 14.40 15.79
N ILE A 95 -0.18 13.89 15.10
CA ILE A 95 -1.58 13.88 15.56
C ILE A 95 -2.11 12.44 15.53
N GLY A 96 -2.86 12.04 16.55
CA GLY A 96 -3.62 10.78 16.55
C GLY A 96 -2.81 9.52 16.88
N MET A 97 -1.49 9.63 17.05
CA MET A 97 -0.61 8.52 17.38
C MET A 97 0.00 8.66 18.77
N ALA A 98 0.22 7.54 19.47
CA ALA A 98 1.01 7.53 20.69
C ALA A 98 2.53 7.61 20.40
N ASP A 99 3.27 8.20 21.34
CA ASP A 99 4.74 8.17 21.43
C ASP A 99 5.54 8.71 20.22
N ASN A 100 4.93 9.41 19.24
CA ASN A 100 5.59 9.98 18.04
C ASN A 100 6.35 8.92 17.20
N ALA A 101 5.62 7.92 16.72
CA ALA A 101 6.14 6.78 15.97
C ALA A 101 6.82 7.08 14.62
N ALA A 102 6.82 8.33 14.14
CA ALA A 102 7.39 8.72 12.85
C ALA A 102 8.92 8.53 12.73
N HIS A 103 9.62 8.29 13.84
CA HIS A 103 11.05 7.96 13.85
C HIS A 103 11.37 6.55 13.33
N ILE A 104 10.38 5.67 13.19
CA ILE A 104 10.55 4.30 12.70
C ILE A 104 9.67 4.05 11.48
N ARG A 105 10.16 3.26 10.52
CA ARG A 105 9.39 2.84 9.35
C ARG A 105 8.56 1.61 9.69
N LYS A 106 7.36 1.86 10.19
CA LYS A 106 6.37 0.87 10.65
C LYS A 106 4.97 1.42 10.37
N PRO A 107 3.94 0.58 10.18
CA PRO A 107 2.56 1.05 10.10
C PRO A 107 2.24 1.95 11.29
N GLN A 108 1.80 3.16 11.00
CA GLN A 108 1.59 4.17 12.03
C GLN A 108 0.33 3.86 12.86
N CYS A 109 -0.68 3.23 12.27
CA CYS A 109 -1.90 2.81 12.98
C CYS A 109 -1.64 1.80 14.10
N HIS A 110 -0.49 1.11 14.09
CA HIS A 110 -0.08 0.22 15.19
C HIS A 110 0.06 0.94 16.54
N PHE A 111 0.33 2.24 16.52
CA PHE A 111 0.49 3.09 17.71
C PHE A 111 -0.83 3.74 18.14
N GLY A 112 -1.95 3.20 17.65
CA GLY A 112 -3.29 3.75 17.83
C GLY A 112 -3.66 4.70 16.69
N TRP A 113 -4.96 4.75 16.41
CA TRP A 113 -5.56 5.70 15.50
C TRP A 113 -6.95 6.09 16.01
N ASP A 114 -7.62 7.05 15.38
CA ASP A 114 -9.00 7.43 15.74
C ASP A 114 -10.06 6.34 15.46
N TRP A 115 -9.64 5.20 14.89
CA TRP A 115 -10.44 3.97 14.72
C TRP A 115 -9.75 2.70 15.27
N GLY A 116 -8.45 2.76 15.59
CA GLY A 116 -7.62 1.59 15.85
C GLY A 116 -7.02 1.54 17.27
N PRO A 117 -6.81 0.35 17.86
CA PRO A 117 -6.16 0.25 19.17
C PRO A 117 -4.65 0.47 19.08
N ASN A 118 -4.07 1.02 20.14
CA ASN A 118 -2.61 1.07 20.30
C ASN A 118 -2.10 -0.27 20.85
N LEU A 119 -1.58 -1.12 19.96
CA LEU A 119 -1.06 -2.46 20.29
C LEU A 119 0.42 -2.65 19.93
N ALA A 120 0.94 -1.91 18.95
CA ALA A 120 2.32 -1.94 18.48
C ALA A 120 2.91 -3.37 18.39
N PRO A 121 2.32 -4.27 17.58
CA PRO A 121 2.79 -5.65 17.45
C PRO A 121 4.22 -5.70 16.92
N VAL A 122 4.94 -6.79 17.18
CA VAL A 122 6.32 -7.02 16.77
C VAL A 122 6.45 -8.46 16.31
N GLY A 123 7.13 -8.71 15.20
CA GLY A 123 7.36 -10.06 14.69
C GLY A 123 7.56 -10.11 13.18
N ILE A 124 7.42 -11.32 12.64
CA ILE A 124 7.54 -11.62 11.22
C ILE A 124 6.13 -11.50 10.62
N HIS A 125 5.96 -10.70 9.57
CA HIS A 125 4.66 -10.53 8.90
C HIS A 125 4.68 -10.90 7.41
N GLY A 126 5.84 -11.23 6.86
CA GLY A 126 5.98 -11.80 5.52
C GLY A 126 6.58 -13.21 5.55
N SER A 127 6.81 -13.78 4.37
CA SER A 127 7.44 -15.09 4.22
C SER A 127 8.93 -15.06 4.63
N ILE A 128 9.47 -16.24 4.94
CA ILE A 128 10.92 -16.47 5.08
C ILE A 128 11.28 -17.67 4.22
N ALA A 129 12.25 -17.50 3.33
CA ALA A 129 12.70 -18.53 2.40
C ALA A 129 14.23 -18.53 2.27
N ILE A 130 14.80 -19.70 1.97
CA ILE A 130 16.17 -19.83 1.47
C ILE A 130 16.06 -20.09 -0.03
N GLU A 131 16.68 -19.24 -0.82
CA GLU A 131 16.68 -19.32 -2.28
C GLU A 131 18.10 -19.51 -2.79
N GLY A 132 18.30 -20.50 -3.66
CA GLY A 132 19.57 -20.79 -4.31
C GLY A 132 19.53 -20.40 -5.77
N TYR A 133 20.59 -19.74 -6.25
CA TYR A 133 20.72 -19.34 -7.64
C TYR A 133 22.06 -19.80 -8.22
N SER A 134 22.01 -20.32 -9.43
CA SER A 134 23.18 -20.79 -10.18
C SER A 134 23.33 -19.97 -11.46
N LYS A 135 24.57 -19.52 -11.73
CA LYS A 135 25.02 -18.76 -12.91
C LYS A 135 24.43 -17.37 -13.07
N ALA A 136 23.13 -17.18 -12.94
CA ALA A 136 22.51 -15.87 -13.03
C ALA A 136 21.10 -15.86 -12.44
N ARG A 137 20.55 -14.67 -12.18
CA ARG A 137 19.16 -14.46 -11.79
C ARG A 137 18.56 -13.22 -12.40
N LEU A 138 17.23 -13.13 -12.40
CA LEU A 138 16.49 -11.90 -12.68
C LEU A 138 16.43 -11.04 -11.40
N THR A 139 16.71 -9.75 -11.51
CA THR A 139 16.69 -8.81 -10.37
C THR A 139 15.61 -7.76 -10.46
N ASN A 140 15.18 -7.43 -11.68
CA ASN A 140 14.16 -6.42 -11.93
C ASN A 140 13.56 -6.62 -13.32
N LEU A 141 12.27 -6.32 -13.46
CA LEU A 141 11.57 -6.37 -14.74
C LEU A 141 10.54 -5.24 -14.81
N SER A 142 10.66 -4.37 -15.81
CA SER A 142 9.68 -3.31 -16.09
C SER A 142 8.98 -3.57 -17.43
N ILE A 143 7.73 -3.13 -17.51
CA ILE A 143 6.88 -3.26 -18.70
C ILE A 143 6.28 -1.89 -18.96
N GLU A 144 6.73 -1.24 -20.04
CA GLU A 144 6.12 -0.01 -20.51
C GLU A 144 5.15 -0.31 -21.65
N GLN A 145 3.89 0.11 -21.49
CA GLN A 145 2.86 -0.05 -22.52
C GLN A 145 2.74 1.21 -23.41
N LYS A 146 2.85 1.04 -24.72
CA LYS A 146 2.57 2.06 -25.74
C LYS A 146 1.34 1.64 -26.54
N HIS A 147 0.23 2.36 -26.31
CA HIS A 147 -1.06 2.07 -26.91
C HIS A 147 -1.24 2.83 -28.22
N ASN A 148 -1.52 2.10 -29.31
CA ASN A 148 -1.81 2.62 -30.63
C ASN A 148 -3.16 2.09 -31.12
N ALA A 149 -3.69 2.64 -32.22
CA ALA A 149 -4.93 2.16 -32.79
C ALA A 149 -4.82 0.68 -33.23
N GLY A 150 -5.52 -0.21 -32.54
CA GLY A 150 -5.57 -1.65 -32.84
C GLY A 150 -4.34 -2.45 -32.40
N GLN A 151 -3.39 -1.85 -31.67
CA GLN A 151 -2.15 -2.51 -31.28
C GLN A 151 -1.60 -1.93 -29.97
N VAL A 152 -1.05 -2.78 -29.11
CA VAL A 152 -0.25 -2.38 -27.94
C VAL A 152 1.17 -2.92 -28.10
N GLU A 153 2.16 -2.03 -28.00
CA GLU A 153 3.57 -2.39 -27.88
C GLU A 153 3.94 -2.43 -26.38
N LEU A 154 4.45 -3.57 -25.93
CA LEU A 154 5.06 -3.74 -24.61
C LEU A 154 6.57 -3.63 -24.76
N GLU A 155 7.17 -2.59 -24.19
CA GLU A 155 8.62 -2.48 -24.03
C GLU A 155 8.98 -3.12 -22.68
N VAL A 156 9.60 -4.29 -22.74
CA VAL A 156 9.99 -5.07 -21.57
C VAL A 156 11.48 -4.89 -21.36
N CYS A 157 11.88 -4.37 -20.20
CA CYS A 157 13.28 -4.27 -19.80
C CYS A 157 13.54 -5.19 -18.60
N VAL A 158 14.61 -5.96 -18.70
CA VAL A 158 15.01 -6.97 -17.72
C VAL A 158 16.41 -6.66 -17.22
N ASP A 159 16.54 -6.54 -15.90
CA ASP A 159 17.84 -6.56 -15.24
C ASP A 159 18.12 -7.97 -14.72
N ALA A 160 19.34 -8.45 -14.96
CA ALA A 160 19.81 -9.75 -14.52
C ALA A 160 21.21 -9.61 -13.90
N GLU A 161 21.48 -10.39 -12.87
CA GLU A 161 22.78 -10.46 -12.21
C GLU A 161 23.46 -11.78 -12.61
N LYS A 162 24.71 -11.71 -13.10
CA LYS A 162 25.49 -12.91 -13.43
C LYS A 162 26.46 -13.26 -12.30
N TYR A 163 26.57 -14.55 -12.02
CA TYR A 163 27.43 -15.13 -11.01
C TYR A 163 28.59 -15.86 -11.66
N ASN A 164 29.81 -15.51 -11.23
CA ASN A 164 31.06 -16.09 -11.70
C ASN A 164 31.29 -15.91 -13.22
N ASP A 165 32.50 -16.24 -13.66
CA ASP A 165 32.83 -16.26 -15.08
C ASP A 165 32.45 -17.63 -15.67
N PHE A 166 31.30 -17.71 -16.35
CA PHE A 166 30.92 -18.86 -17.16
C PHE A 166 30.85 -18.47 -18.64
N SER A 167 31.21 -19.41 -19.51
CA SER A 167 31.41 -19.15 -20.95
C SER A 167 30.15 -19.28 -21.80
N GLU A 168 29.08 -19.85 -21.26
CA GLU A 168 27.86 -20.10 -22.01
C GLU A 168 27.01 -18.83 -22.13
N ALA A 169 26.41 -18.62 -23.30
CA ALA A 169 25.53 -17.48 -23.51
C ALA A 169 24.18 -17.71 -22.81
N LEU A 170 23.59 -16.62 -22.32
CA LEU A 170 22.26 -16.60 -21.72
C LEU A 170 21.25 -15.99 -22.70
N GLU A 171 20.02 -16.47 -22.63
CA GLU A 171 18.87 -15.95 -23.36
C GLU A 171 17.64 -15.87 -22.46
N LEU A 172 16.74 -14.96 -22.78
CA LEU A 172 15.43 -14.82 -22.17
C LEU A 172 14.40 -15.48 -23.10
N ILE A 173 13.55 -16.33 -22.55
CA ILE A 173 12.38 -16.86 -23.24
C ILE A 173 11.17 -16.16 -22.65
N TYR A 174 10.51 -15.32 -23.44
CA TYR A 174 9.24 -14.74 -23.04
C TYR A 174 8.07 -15.57 -23.55
N THR A 175 7.04 -15.72 -22.73
CA THR A 175 5.75 -16.30 -23.08
C THR A 175 4.65 -15.34 -22.65
N LEU A 176 3.85 -14.90 -23.62
CA LEU A 176 2.62 -14.14 -23.38
C LEU A 176 1.42 -15.04 -23.71
N ILE A 177 0.50 -15.19 -22.78
CA ILE A 177 -0.77 -15.89 -22.98
C ILE A 177 -1.88 -14.85 -22.91
N ASP A 178 -2.71 -14.77 -23.95
CA ASP A 178 -3.86 -13.87 -23.98
C ASP A 178 -5.03 -14.41 -23.14
N PRO A 179 -6.06 -13.59 -22.85
CA PRO A 179 -7.21 -14.03 -22.04
C PRO A 179 -8.00 -15.19 -22.66
N GLU A 180 -7.77 -15.54 -23.93
CA GLU A 180 -8.38 -16.66 -24.63
C GLU A 180 -7.50 -17.92 -24.59
N GLY A 181 -6.32 -17.85 -23.97
CA GLY A 181 -5.36 -18.93 -23.86
C GLY A 181 -4.42 -19.07 -25.07
N LYS A 182 -4.42 -18.14 -26.02
CA LYS A 182 -3.47 -18.16 -27.14
C LYS A 182 -2.09 -17.78 -26.64
N LYS A 183 -1.14 -18.68 -26.90
CA LYS A 183 0.25 -18.54 -26.47
C LYS A 183 1.12 -17.95 -27.57
N HIS A 184 1.91 -16.94 -27.22
CA HIS A 184 2.99 -16.38 -28.03
C HIS A 184 4.32 -16.50 -27.28
N THR A 185 5.31 -17.15 -27.88
CA THR A 185 6.63 -17.38 -27.24
C THR A 185 7.74 -16.97 -28.19
N ASN A 186 8.76 -16.29 -27.68
CA ASN A 186 9.95 -15.95 -28.44
C ASN A 186 11.19 -15.93 -27.54
N THR A 187 12.36 -15.83 -28.17
CA THR A 187 13.66 -15.86 -27.50
C THR A 187 14.41 -14.56 -27.79
N VAL A 188 15.03 -13.99 -26.75
CA VAL A 188 15.81 -12.75 -26.80
C VAL A 188 17.18 -13.01 -26.19
N PRO A 189 18.30 -12.71 -26.88
CA PRO A 189 19.63 -12.84 -26.29
C PRO A 189 19.81 -11.91 -25.08
N LEU A 190 20.37 -12.41 -23.98
CA LEU A 190 20.77 -11.58 -22.84
C LEU A 190 22.18 -11.03 -23.09
N VAL A 191 22.26 -9.94 -23.84
CA VAL A 191 23.54 -9.36 -24.31
C VAL A 191 24.32 -8.72 -23.15
N THR A 192 23.61 -8.03 -22.26
CA THR A 192 24.14 -7.34 -21.08
C THR A 192 23.27 -7.68 -19.86
N GLU A 193 23.70 -7.26 -18.68
CA GLU A 193 22.90 -7.35 -17.44
C GLU A 193 21.64 -6.48 -17.45
N HIS A 194 21.43 -5.67 -18.50
CA HIS A 194 20.23 -4.88 -18.73
C HIS A 194 19.79 -5.01 -20.19
N THR A 195 18.72 -5.74 -20.47
CA THR A 195 18.24 -6.02 -21.83
C THR A 195 16.79 -5.59 -21.99
N CYS A 196 16.51 -4.78 -23.02
CA CYS A 196 15.15 -4.38 -23.40
C CYS A 196 14.74 -4.98 -24.74
N PHE A 197 13.47 -5.38 -24.86
CA PHE A 197 12.89 -5.90 -26.09
C PHE A 197 11.39 -5.56 -26.17
N LYS A 198 10.80 -5.82 -27.35
CA LYS A 198 9.40 -5.48 -27.62
C LYS A 198 8.54 -6.72 -27.82
N ILE A 199 7.33 -6.68 -27.25
CA ILE A 199 6.26 -7.62 -27.55
C ILE A 199 5.11 -6.82 -28.19
N ILE A 200 4.65 -7.26 -29.36
CA ILE A 200 3.56 -6.62 -30.08
C ILE A 200 2.29 -7.44 -29.85
N VAL A 201 1.23 -6.78 -29.37
CA VAL A 201 -0.10 -7.36 -29.19
C VAL A 201 -1.05 -6.68 -30.17
N ASP A 202 -1.37 -7.39 -31.25
CA ASP A 202 -2.36 -6.96 -32.23
C ASP A 202 -3.78 -7.25 -31.73
N GLU A 203 -4.73 -6.38 -32.07
CA GLU A 203 -6.13 -6.45 -31.62
C GLU A 203 -6.27 -6.71 -30.10
N PRO A 204 -5.62 -5.89 -29.25
CA PRO A 204 -5.50 -6.16 -27.83
C PRO A 204 -6.86 -6.08 -27.12
N LYS A 205 -7.06 -6.95 -26.13
CA LYS A 205 -8.16 -6.84 -25.19
C LYS A 205 -7.74 -5.92 -24.04
N LEU A 206 -8.33 -4.74 -24.00
CA LEU A 206 -7.99 -3.73 -23.01
C LEU A 206 -8.68 -4.01 -21.67
N TRP A 207 -7.94 -3.84 -20.58
CA TRP A 207 -8.45 -3.90 -19.21
C TRP A 207 -9.25 -2.62 -18.89
N TRP A 208 -10.41 -2.78 -18.26
CA TRP A 208 -11.28 -1.69 -17.83
C TRP A 208 -11.59 -1.79 -16.33
N CYS A 209 -11.75 -0.65 -15.67
CA CYS A 209 -12.24 -0.64 -14.30
C CYS A 209 -13.73 -0.98 -14.22
N ASN A 210 -14.17 -1.35 -13.02
CA ASN A 210 -15.52 -1.81 -12.72
C ASN A 210 -16.58 -0.80 -13.19
N GLY A 211 -17.54 -1.31 -13.97
CA GLY A 211 -18.62 -0.52 -14.56
C GLY A 211 -18.33 0.09 -15.93
N LEU A 212 -17.14 -0.10 -16.51
CA LEU A 212 -16.80 0.38 -17.87
C LEU A 212 -16.52 -0.73 -18.90
N GLY A 213 -16.28 -1.96 -18.46
CA GLY A 213 -16.01 -3.09 -19.33
C GLY A 213 -15.53 -4.30 -18.55
N GLU A 214 -15.00 -5.28 -19.27
CA GLU A 214 -14.37 -6.49 -18.71
C GLU A 214 -12.94 -6.20 -18.24
N GLN A 215 -12.37 -7.14 -17.47
CA GLN A 215 -11.02 -7.08 -16.91
C GLN A 215 -10.08 -8.14 -17.55
N PRO A 216 -9.82 -8.13 -18.87
CA PRO A 216 -8.89 -9.08 -19.48
C PRO A 216 -7.49 -8.94 -18.88
N LEU A 217 -6.92 -10.06 -18.45
CA LEU A 217 -5.55 -10.19 -17.95
C LEU A 217 -4.77 -11.17 -18.84
N TYR A 218 -3.53 -10.81 -19.13
CA TYR A 218 -2.58 -11.62 -19.88
C TYR A 218 -1.57 -12.24 -18.92
N ASP A 219 -1.14 -13.48 -19.16
CA ASP A 219 -0.05 -14.08 -18.41
C ASP A 219 1.26 -13.80 -19.13
N LEU A 220 2.16 -13.05 -18.49
CA LEU A 220 3.52 -12.85 -18.99
C LEU A 220 4.51 -13.62 -18.12
N ALA A 221 5.25 -14.52 -18.76
CA ALA A 221 6.36 -15.25 -18.18
C ALA A 221 7.66 -14.93 -18.91
N ILE A 222 8.72 -14.63 -18.16
CA ILE A 222 10.10 -14.49 -18.65
C ILE A 222 10.96 -15.53 -17.94
N ASP A 223 11.51 -16.47 -18.70
CA ASP A 223 12.44 -17.47 -18.21
C ASP A 223 13.86 -17.12 -18.66
N LEU A 224 14.80 -17.07 -17.71
CA LEU A 224 16.23 -16.92 -17.97
C LEU A 224 16.83 -18.31 -18.19
N VAL A 225 17.45 -18.58 -19.34
CA VAL A 225 18.00 -19.90 -19.68
C VAL A 225 19.40 -19.80 -20.28
N GLU A 226 20.14 -20.91 -20.24
CA GLU A 226 21.34 -21.08 -21.06
C GLU A 226 20.96 -21.54 -22.48
N VAL A 227 21.67 -21.03 -23.49
CA VAL A 227 21.41 -21.34 -24.90
C VAL A 227 21.56 -22.86 -25.20
N LYS A 228 22.54 -23.54 -24.58
CA LYS A 228 22.88 -24.94 -24.89
C LYS A 228 22.38 -25.99 -23.89
N ASN A 229 21.75 -25.60 -22.79
CA ASN A 229 21.40 -26.52 -21.70
C ASN A 229 19.90 -26.89 -21.69
N ASN A 230 19.41 -27.51 -22.76
CA ASN A 230 18.01 -27.95 -22.91
C ASN A 230 16.92 -26.89 -22.62
N LYS A 231 17.30 -25.60 -22.51
CA LYS A 231 16.44 -24.48 -22.11
C LYS A 231 15.76 -24.67 -20.75
N THR A 232 16.40 -25.36 -19.80
CA THR A 232 15.92 -25.39 -18.41
C THR A 232 16.08 -23.99 -17.79
N PRO A 233 15.03 -23.40 -17.18
CA PRO A 233 15.12 -22.11 -16.50
C PRO A 233 16.16 -22.11 -15.37
N LEU A 234 17.05 -21.13 -15.40
CA LEU A 234 17.90 -20.73 -14.27
C LEU A 234 17.09 -19.91 -13.26
N ASP A 235 16.19 -19.07 -13.76
CA ASP A 235 15.27 -18.26 -12.98
C ASP A 235 14.03 -17.89 -13.82
N SER A 236 12.93 -17.56 -13.18
CA SER A 236 11.66 -17.27 -13.84
C SER A 236 10.92 -16.11 -13.16
N TRP A 237 10.41 -15.20 -13.97
CA TRP A 237 9.47 -14.17 -13.56
C TRP A 237 8.11 -14.41 -14.23
N LYS A 238 7.01 -14.40 -13.47
CA LYS A 238 5.66 -14.67 -13.98
C LYS A 238 4.65 -13.76 -13.28
N ARG A 239 3.87 -12.99 -14.04
CA ARG A 239 2.79 -12.15 -13.51
C ARG A 239 1.64 -12.00 -14.50
N HIS A 240 0.47 -11.67 -13.97
CA HIS A 240 -0.64 -11.16 -14.75
C HIS A 240 -0.41 -9.68 -15.10
N ILE A 241 -0.78 -9.27 -16.30
CA ILE A 241 -0.77 -7.87 -16.72
C ILE A 241 -2.09 -7.51 -17.41
N GLY A 242 -2.61 -6.32 -17.14
CA GLY A 242 -3.73 -5.73 -17.87
C GLY A 242 -3.23 -4.71 -18.89
N LEU A 243 -3.76 -4.73 -20.11
CA LEU A 243 -3.42 -3.75 -21.14
C LEU A 243 -4.32 -2.52 -20.98
N ARG A 244 -3.76 -1.40 -20.51
CA ARG A 244 -4.54 -0.18 -20.24
C ARG A 244 -3.67 1.08 -20.24
N THR A 245 -4.29 2.23 -20.51
CA THR A 245 -3.75 3.53 -20.12
C THR A 245 -4.51 4.07 -18.91
N ILE A 246 -3.79 4.62 -17.94
CA ILE A 246 -4.36 5.37 -16.81
C ILE A 246 -3.64 6.70 -16.74
N ARG A 247 -4.40 7.80 -16.79
CA ARG A 247 -3.84 9.16 -16.68
C ARG A 247 -4.62 9.98 -15.66
N LEU A 248 -3.88 10.72 -14.84
CA LEU A 248 -4.45 11.77 -14.00
C LEU A 248 -4.44 13.09 -14.79
N ASP A 249 -5.61 13.58 -15.18
CA ASP A 249 -5.76 14.87 -15.83
C ASP A 249 -5.94 15.98 -14.79
N ASN A 250 -4.88 16.76 -14.65
CA ASN A 250 -4.83 17.95 -13.81
C ASN A 250 -4.84 19.26 -14.61
N GLY A 251 -5.33 19.25 -15.85
CA GLY A 251 -5.38 20.43 -16.72
C GLY A 251 -6.33 21.52 -16.21
N PRO A 252 -6.12 22.79 -16.58
CA PRO A 252 -7.01 23.89 -16.20
C PRO A 252 -8.37 23.79 -16.89
N ASP A 253 -9.41 24.28 -16.22
CA ASP A 253 -10.76 24.46 -16.76
C ASP A 253 -11.47 25.68 -16.13
N GLN A 254 -12.76 25.87 -16.41
CA GLN A 254 -13.53 26.99 -15.87
C GLN A 254 -13.75 26.94 -14.34
N TRP A 255 -13.49 25.80 -13.70
CA TRP A 255 -13.66 25.58 -12.26
C TRP A 255 -12.34 25.57 -11.50
N GLY A 256 -11.21 25.79 -12.17
CA GLY A 256 -9.85 25.71 -11.61
C GLY A 256 -8.97 24.73 -12.37
N ARG A 257 -8.49 23.68 -11.69
CA ARG A 257 -7.75 22.57 -12.29
C ARG A 257 -8.48 21.26 -12.05
N ASN A 258 -8.57 20.43 -13.06
CA ASN A 258 -9.12 19.09 -12.93
C ASN A 258 -8.33 18.25 -11.92
N PHE A 259 -9.01 17.23 -11.39
CA PHE A 259 -8.40 16.08 -10.76
C PHE A 259 -9.28 14.90 -11.15
N ARG A 260 -9.03 14.35 -12.34
CA ARG A 260 -9.85 13.27 -12.90
C ARG A 260 -8.98 12.18 -13.51
N PHE A 261 -9.41 10.94 -13.31
CA PHE A 261 -8.76 9.79 -13.93
C PHE A 261 -9.35 9.55 -15.31
N LEU A 262 -8.50 9.22 -16.27
CA LEU A 262 -8.89 8.69 -17.57
C LEU A 262 -8.36 7.27 -17.68
N VAL A 263 -9.25 6.33 -17.97
CA VAL A 263 -8.91 4.92 -18.24
C VAL A 263 -9.15 4.68 -19.72
N ASN A 264 -8.11 4.32 -20.47
CA ASN A 264 -8.17 4.17 -21.93
C ASN A 264 -8.75 5.43 -22.61
N GLU A 265 -8.30 6.61 -22.16
CA GLU A 265 -8.78 7.95 -22.55
C GLU A 265 -10.26 8.26 -22.24
N VAL A 266 -10.96 7.38 -21.52
CA VAL A 266 -12.33 7.64 -21.05
C VAL A 266 -12.27 8.24 -19.64
N PRO A 267 -12.78 9.47 -19.42
CA PRO A 267 -12.82 10.06 -18.08
C PRO A 267 -13.77 9.28 -17.18
N ILE A 268 -13.33 9.02 -15.95
CA ILE A 268 -14.12 8.30 -14.96
C ILE A 268 -14.42 9.19 -13.76
N PHE A 269 -15.61 9.02 -13.19
CA PHE A 269 -15.87 9.48 -11.84
C PHE A 269 -15.44 8.37 -10.87
N ALA A 270 -14.43 8.64 -10.04
CA ALA A 270 -13.99 7.70 -9.03
C ALA A 270 -15.08 7.54 -7.95
N LYS A 271 -15.55 6.32 -7.76
CA LYS A 271 -16.51 5.91 -6.74
C LYS A 271 -15.79 4.90 -5.87
N GLY A 272 -15.65 5.18 -4.59
CA GLY A 272 -14.74 4.40 -3.78
C GLY A 272 -14.78 4.71 -2.30
N ALA A 273 -13.81 4.11 -1.61
CA ALA A 273 -13.56 4.29 -0.19
C ALA A 273 -12.05 4.30 0.09
N ASN A 274 -11.70 4.72 1.30
CA ASN A 274 -10.35 4.55 1.84
C ASN A 274 -10.27 3.16 2.48
N TYR A 275 -9.27 2.40 2.06
CA TYR A 275 -8.94 1.08 2.57
C TYR A 275 -7.87 1.21 3.67
N ILE A 276 -8.08 0.52 4.77
CA ILE A 276 -7.18 0.42 5.92
C ILE A 276 -6.89 -1.07 6.20
N PRO A 277 -5.83 -1.42 6.96
CA PRO A 277 -5.51 -2.82 7.25
C PRO A 277 -6.70 -3.59 7.85
N ASN A 278 -6.95 -4.80 7.33
CA ASN A 278 -8.08 -5.65 7.74
C ASN A 278 -7.99 -6.15 9.20
N ASP A 279 -6.78 -6.20 9.77
CA ASP A 279 -6.53 -6.58 11.16
C ASP A 279 -5.30 -5.82 11.67
N VAL A 280 -5.21 -5.62 12.99
CA VAL A 280 -3.99 -5.12 13.64
C VAL A 280 -2.86 -6.16 13.57
N PHE A 281 -3.22 -7.44 13.48
CA PHE A 281 -2.29 -8.56 13.31
C PHE A 281 -2.38 -9.09 11.88
N LEU A 282 -1.70 -8.41 10.95
CA LEU A 282 -1.72 -8.70 9.51
C LEU A 282 -1.59 -10.20 9.15
N PRO A 283 -0.74 -11.02 9.81
CA PRO A 283 -0.62 -12.45 9.48
C PRO A 283 -1.89 -13.29 9.69
N ARG A 284 -2.94 -12.74 10.31
CA ARG A 284 -4.24 -13.41 10.49
C ARG A 284 -5.19 -13.21 9.32
N VAL A 285 -4.91 -12.24 8.45
CA VAL A 285 -5.79 -11.88 7.34
C VAL A 285 -5.63 -12.93 6.25
N SER A 286 -6.71 -13.63 5.94
CA SER A 286 -6.71 -14.70 4.94
C SER A 286 -6.98 -14.17 3.53
N PRO A 287 -6.61 -14.90 2.46
CA PRO A 287 -7.00 -14.56 1.09
C PRO A 287 -8.51 -14.34 0.92
N GLU A 288 -9.34 -15.12 1.60
CA GLU A 288 -10.80 -14.99 1.55
C GLU A 288 -11.29 -13.68 2.18
N THR A 289 -10.55 -13.16 3.17
CA THR A 289 -10.85 -11.84 3.75
C THR A 289 -10.58 -10.74 2.74
N TYR A 290 -9.45 -10.80 2.02
CA TYR A 290 -9.16 -9.85 0.94
C TYR A 290 -10.20 -9.93 -0.17
N GLU A 291 -10.54 -11.14 -0.62
CA GLU A 291 -11.56 -11.34 -1.65
C GLU A 291 -12.91 -10.77 -1.21
N PHE A 292 -13.34 -11.06 0.02
CA PHE A 292 -14.58 -10.51 0.55
C PHE A 292 -14.60 -8.98 0.51
N ILE A 293 -13.50 -8.32 0.88
CA ILE A 293 -13.42 -6.85 0.91
C ILE A 293 -13.41 -6.26 -0.51
N VAL A 294 -12.54 -6.75 -1.40
CA VAL A 294 -12.42 -6.23 -2.78
C VAL A 294 -13.70 -6.50 -3.57
N LYS A 295 -14.25 -7.71 -3.46
CA LYS A 295 -15.52 -8.06 -4.07
C LYS A 295 -16.68 -7.21 -3.53
N SER A 296 -16.71 -6.95 -2.22
CA SER A 296 -17.73 -6.06 -1.63
C SER A 296 -17.66 -4.64 -2.21
N ALA A 297 -16.45 -4.11 -2.47
CA ALA A 297 -16.29 -2.83 -3.15
C ALA A 297 -16.84 -2.90 -4.58
N ALA A 298 -16.53 -3.96 -5.33
CA ALA A 298 -17.05 -4.17 -6.68
C ALA A 298 -18.58 -4.29 -6.72
N ASP A 299 -19.17 -5.12 -5.85
CA ASP A 299 -20.61 -5.31 -5.69
C ASP A 299 -21.32 -4.00 -5.28
N ALA A 300 -20.64 -3.14 -4.51
CA ALA A 300 -21.09 -1.79 -4.17
C ALA A 300 -20.94 -0.77 -5.31
N ASN A 301 -20.58 -1.22 -6.52
CA ASN A 301 -20.34 -0.40 -7.71
C ASN A 301 -19.21 0.62 -7.55
N MET A 302 -18.26 0.35 -6.65
CA MET A 302 -17.01 1.12 -6.56
C MET A 302 -16.09 0.73 -7.71
N ASN A 303 -15.25 1.67 -8.13
CA ASN A 303 -14.22 1.47 -9.14
C ASN A 303 -12.84 1.94 -8.66
N MET A 304 -12.71 2.37 -7.40
CA MET A 304 -11.43 2.77 -6.81
C MET A 304 -11.39 2.50 -5.30
N LEU A 305 -10.24 2.04 -4.80
CA LEU A 305 -9.90 2.02 -3.39
C LEU A 305 -8.59 2.79 -3.18
N ARG A 306 -8.54 3.61 -2.12
CA ARG A 306 -7.31 4.27 -1.67
C ARG A 306 -6.69 3.48 -0.53
N VAL A 307 -5.54 2.84 -0.77
CA VAL A 307 -4.74 2.20 0.28
C VAL A 307 -4.07 3.30 1.09
N TRP A 308 -4.60 3.55 2.29
CA TRP A 308 -4.24 4.69 3.11
C TRP A 308 -2.84 4.57 3.75
N GLY A 309 -2.08 5.68 3.73
CA GLY A 309 -0.64 5.70 4.02
C GLY A 309 -0.18 5.48 5.47
N GLY A 310 -1.06 5.25 6.45
CA GLY A 310 -0.61 4.88 7.80
C GLY A 310 -0.75 3.39 8.11
N GLY A 311 -1.16 2.58 7.13
CA GLY A 311 -1.20 1.12 7.18
C GLY A 311 0.04 0.47 6.60
N TYR A 312 -0.17 -0.61 5.87
CA TYR A 312 0.85 -1.33 5.10
C TYR A 312 0.68 -1.07 3.60
N TYR A 313 1.76 -1.25 2.83
CA TYR A 313 1.59 -1.67 1.44
C TYR A 313 1.00 -3.09 1.49
N GLU A 314 -0.15 -3.30 0.87
CA GLU A 314 -0.88 -4.55 1.03
C GLU A 314 -0.17 -5.78 0.45
N SER A 315 -0.72 -6.96 0.75
CA SER A 315 -0.31 -8.22 0.15
C SER A 315 -0.54 -8.25 -1.37
N ASP A 316 0.24 -9.05 -2.11
CA ASP A 316 0.07 -9.20 -3.57
C ASP A 316 -1.36 -9.66 -3.92
N THR A 317 -1.96 -10.53 -3.09
CA THR A 317 -3.35 -10.99 -3.22
C THR A 317 -4.36 -9.82 -3.28
N PHE A 318 -4.16 -8.74 -2.52
CA PHE A 318 -5.07 -7.59 -2.58
C PHE A 318 -5.06 -6.93 -3.98
N TYR A 319 -3.88 -6.73 -4.57
CA TYR A 319 -3.77 -6.07 -5.87
C TYR A 319 -4.17 -7.00 -7.02
N GLU A 320 -3.86 -8.30 -6.91
CA GLU A 320 -4.36 -9.33 -7.84
C GLU A 320 -5.88 -9.33 -7.89
N LEU A 321 -6.55 -9.33 -6.73
CA LEU A 321 -8.01 -9.20 -6.66
C LEU A 321 -8.50 -7.86 -7.22
N CYS A 322 -7.79 -6.76 -6.99
CA CYS A 322 -8.15 -5.46 -7.59
C CYS A 322 -8.03 -5.48 -9.12
N ASP A 323 -7.03 -6.17 -9.66
CA ASP A 323 -6.87 -6.40 -11.10
C ASP A 323 -8.05 -7.22 -11.65
N GLU A 324 -8.44 -8.30 -10.98
CA GLU A 324 -9.54 -9.18 -11.38
C GLU A 324 -10.91 -8.52 -11.29
N TYR A 325 -11.20 -7.81 -10.19
CA TYR A 325 -12.49 -7.17 -9.94
C TYR A 325 -12.61 -5.76 -10.52
N GLY A 326 -11.58 -5.26 -11.21
CA GLY A 326 -11.62 -3.96 -11.88
C GLY A 326 -11.57 -2.77 -10.92
N ILE A 327 -10.97 -2.92 -9.75
CA ILE A 327 -10.90 -1.87 -8.73
C ILE A 327 -9.58 -1.11 -8.87
N LEU A 328 -9.63 0.16 -9.27
CA LEU A 328 -8.42 0.99 -9.33
C LEU A 328 -7.82 1.20 -7.95
N VAL A 329 -6.50 1.23 -7.85
CA VAL A 329 -5.78 1.45 -6.59
C VAL A 329 -5.08 2.80 -6.61
N TRP A 330 -5.48 3.65 -5.67
CA TRP A 330 -4.68 4.79 -5.22
C TRP A 330 -3.79 4.30 -4.09
N GLN A 331 -2.48 4.21 -4.32
CA GLN A 331 -1.50 3.70 -3.35
C GLN A 331 -0.77 4.86 -2.67
N ASP A 332 -1.03 5.08 -1.38
CA ASP A 332 -0.16 5.96 -0.59
C ASP A 332 1.15 5.25 -0.22
N PHE A 333 2.27 5.98 -0.19
CA PHE A 333 3.46 5.56 0.56
C PHE A 333 3.16 5.62 2.05
N ALA A 334 3.86 4.81 2.84
CA ALA A 334 3.59 4.58 4.27
C ALA A 334 3.98 5.79 5.17
N PHE A 335 3.39 6.95 4.91
CA PHE A 335 3.52 8.21 5.60
C PHE A 335 2.13 8.77 5.92
N ALA A 336 1.84 9.06 7.18
CA ALA A 336 0.55 9.62 7.58
C ALA A 336 0.66 10.49 8.82
N CYS A 337 -0.13 11.56 8.91
CA CYS A 337 -0.45 12.33 10.13
C CYS A 337 0.71 12.79 11.05
N ALA A 338 1.94 12.83 10.54
CA ALA A 338 3.12 13.17 11.33
C ALA A 338 4.19 13.91 10.51
N GLU A 339 5.03 14.64 11.24
CA GLU A 339 6.33 15.08 10.78
C GLU A 339 7.30 13.89 10.80
N TYR A 340 8.13 13.74 9.78
CA TYR A 340 9.12 12.68 9.65
C TYR A 340 10.56 13.24 9.68
N PRO A 341 11.57 12.45 10.10
CA PRO A 341 12.95 12.90 10.22
C PRO A 341 13.67 12.96 8.86
N LEU A 342 13.09 13.67 7.88
CA LEU A 342 13.57 13.79 6.50
C LEU A 342 14.92 14.51 6.36
N GLY A 343 15.49 15.03 7.46
CA GLY A 343 16.86 15.57 7.48
C GLY A 343 17.93 14.54 7.84
N ASP A 344 17.55 13.32 8.20
CA ASP A 344 18.46 12.21 8.51
C ASP A 344 18.70 11.38 7.25
N SER A 345 19.94 11.38 6.75
CA SER A 345 20.30 10.64 5.54
C SER A 345 20.18 9.12 5.69
N THR A 346 20.36 8.59 6.90
CA THR A 346 20.19 7.14 7.17
C THR A 346 18.72 6.76 7.05
N PHE A 347 17.83 7.60 7.60
CA PHE A 347 16.39 7.43 7.45
C PHE A 347 15.96 7.51 5.99
N LEU A 348 16.47 8.51 5.23
CA LEU A 348 16.13 8.66 3.82
C LEU A 348 16.63 7.49 2.95
N GLU A 349 17.83 6.95 3.20
CA GLU A 349 18.31 5.77 2.47
C GLU A 349 17.45 4.55 2.76
N ASN A 350 17.06 4.36 4.03
CA ASN A 350 16.12 3.30 4.41
C ASN A 350 14.75 3.43 3.70
N VAL A 351 14.22 4.65 3.62
CA VAL A 351 12.99 4.96 2.87
C VAL A 351 13.17 4.74 1.37
N LYS A 352 14.29 5.14 0.78
CA LYS A 352 14.55 4.96 -0.65
C LYS A 352 14.50 3.49 -1.05
N LEU A 353 15.10 2.62 -0.23
CA LEU A 353 15.05 1.18 -0.46
C LEU A 353 13.62 0.62 -0.30
N GLU A 354 12.83 1.11 0.67
CA GLU A 354 11.39 0.79 0.77
C GLU A 354 10.62 1.20 -0.49
N VAL A 355 10.89 2.38 -1.05
CA VAL A 355 10.25 2.85 -2.29
C VAL A 355 10.61 1.93 -3.45
N ILE A 356 11.89 1.58 -3.62
CA ILE A 356 12.34 0.66 -4.68
C ILE A 356 11.66 -0.71 -4.54
N ASP A 357 11.67 -1.29 -3.33
CA ASP A 357 11.07 -2.59 -3.05
C ASP A 357 9.58 -2.63 -3.45
N ASN A 358 8.80 -1.62 -3.04
CA ASN A 358 7.35 -1.61 -3.23
C ASN A 358 6.93 -1.13 -4.63
N VAL A 359 7.63 -0.16 -5.24
CA VAL A 359 7.31 0.27 -6.61
C VAL A 359 7.58 -0.86 -7.59
N ARG A 360 8.72 -1.55 -7.48
CA ARG A 360 9.03 -2.71 -8.33
C ARG A 360 8.03 -3.85 -8.14
N ARG A 361 7.63 -4.11 -6.89
CA ARG A 361 6.63 -5.15 -6.58
C ARG A 361 5.27 -4.83 -7.21
N LEU A 362 4.83 -3.57 -7.18
CA LEU A 362 3.44 -3.23 -7.49
C LEU A 362 3.18 -2.66 -8.89
N ARG A 363 4.18 -2.08 -9.57
CA ARG A 363 4.00 -1.32 -10.83
C ARG A 363 3.39 -2.10 -12.01
N HIS A 364 3.40 -3.43 -11.95
CA HIS A 364 2.86 -4.29 -12.99
C HIS A 364 1.34 -4.47 -12.91
N HIS A 365 0.73 -4.21 -11.74
CA HIS A 365 -0.69 -4.42 -11.52
C HIS A 365 -1.55 -3.54 -12.44
N ALA A 366 -2.57 -4.15 -13.03
CA ALA A 366 -3.48 -3.46 -13.94
C ALA A 366 -4.23 -2.32 -13.25
N SER A 367 -4.62 -2.56 -12.00
CA SER A 367 -5.41 -1.70 -11.12
C SER A 367 -4.66 -0.47 -10.61
N LEU A 368 -3.32 -0.50 -10.52
CA LEU A 368 -2.55 0.59 -9.94
C LEU A 368 -2.73 1.88 -10.75
N ALA A 369 -3.38 2.87 -10.14
CA ALA A 369 -3.84 4.08 -10.82
C ALA A 369 -3.09 5.35 -10.39
N LEU A 370 -2.56 5.37 -9.16
CA LEU A 370 -1.88 6.53 -8.59
C LEU A 370 -0.91 6.10 -7.49
N TRP A 371 0.30 6.65 -7.53
CA TRP A 371 1.19 6.73 -6.37
C TRP A 371 0.96 8.05 -5.63
N CYS A 372 0.79 8.00 -4.32
CA CYS A 372 0.57 9.18 -3.48
C CYS A 372 1.60 9.25 -2.35
N GLY A 373 2.24 10.41 -2.16
CA GLY A 373 3.38 10.53 -1.25
C GLY A 373 3.07 10.31 0.22
N ASN A 374 1.88 10.69 0.69
CA ASN A 374 1.48 10.56 2.11
C ASN A 374 0.00 10.91 2.33
N ASN A 375 -0.49 10.58 3.54
CA ASN A 375 -1.72 11.09 4.10
C ASN A 375 -1.53 12.36 4.95
N GLU A 376 -2.21 13.43 4.55
CA GLU A 376 -2.47 14.69 5.24
C GLU A 376 -1.26 15.55 5.63
N ILE A 377 -0.02 15.13 5.36
CA ILE A 377 1.19 15.84 5.81
C ILE A 377 1.22 17.25 5.26
N LYS A 378 0.82 17.47 4.01
CA LYS A 378 0.76 18.84 3.47
C LYS A 378 -0.18 19.74 4.26
N MET A 379 -1.37 19.25 4.60
CA MET A 379 -2.35 19.97 5.40
C MET A 379 -1.81 20.29 6.81
N MET A 380 -1.18 19.33 7.49
CA MET A 380 -0.65 19.57 8.85
C MET A 380 0.69 20.30 8.87
N SER A 381 1.41 20.38 7.75
CA SER A 381 2.73 21.00 7.67
C SER A 381 2.77 22.45 8.13
N MET A 382 1.60 23.12 8.19
CA MET A 382 1.44 24.44 8.78
C MET A 382 1.80 24.49 10.27
N SER A 383 1.68 23.38 10.98
CA SER A 383 2.06 23.23 12.40
C SER A 383 3.55 22.92 12.58
N PHE A 384 4.28 22.61 11.50
CA PHE A 384 5.70 22.26 11.58
C PHE A 384 6.56 23.51 11.66
N LYS A 385 7.77 23.38 12.22
CA LYS A 385 8.78 24.46 12.16
C LYS A 385 9.12 24.75 10.69
N LYS A 386 9.30 26.04 10.34
CA LYS A 386 9.51 26.49 8.94
C LYS A 386 10.54 25.68 8.15
N PRO A 387 11.75 25.35 8.67
CA PRO A 387 12.72 24.55 7.92
C PRO A 387 12.21 23.14 7.61
N ARG A 388 11.54 22.50 8.57
CA ARG A 388 10.94 21.17 8.44
C ARG A 388 9.77 21.17 7.46
N ARG A 389 8.91 22.19 7.49
CA ARG A 389 7.86 22.34 6.46
C ARG A 389 8.45 22.37 5.05
N LYS A 390 9.51 23.18 4.83
CA LYS A 390 10.18 23.25 3.53
C LYS A 390 10.81 21.92 3.10
N SER A 391 11.42 21.18 4.01
CA SER A 391 12.00 19.88 3.69
C SER A 391 10.93 18.83 3.35
N HIS A 392 9.77 18.86 4.01
CA HIS A 392 8.65 17.97 3.68
C HIS A 392 8.07 18.32 2.31
N ASP A 393 7.85 19.62 2.03
CA ASP A 393 7.40 20.07 0.70
C ASP A 393 8.39 19.63 -0.38
N ALA A 394 9.70 19.82 -0.16
CA ALA A 394 10.73 19.41 -1.13
C ALA A 394 10.77 17.89 -1.34
N PHE A 395 10.68 17.12 -0.26
CA PHE A 395 10.69 15.66 -0.31
C PHE A 395 9.49 15.11 -1.10
N PHE A 396 8.27 15.46 -0.69
CA PHE A 396 7.06 14.87 -1.26
C PHE A 396 6.71 15.41 -2.65
N PHE A 397 7.05 16.64 -3.01
CA PHE A 397 6.79 17.14 -4.37
C PHE A 397 7.86 16.74 -5.38
N TYR A 398 9.11 16.53 -4.95
CA TYR A 398 10.23 16.36 -5.88
C TYR A 398 11.01 15.06 -5.62
N GLN A 399 11.61 14.89 -4.45
CA GLN A 399 12.56 13.79 -4.23
C GLN A 399 11.88 12.41 -4.29
N LEU A 400 10.75 12.23 -3.60
CA LEU A 400 10.00 10.98 -3.64
C LEU A 400 9.46 10.71 -5.04
N LYS A 401 8.96 11.75 -5.72
CA LYS A 401 8.51 11.65 -7.11
C LYS A 401 9.63 11.15 -8.03
N GLU A 402 10.85 11.68 -7.88
CA GLU A 402 12.01 11.26 -8.66
C GLU A 402 12.34 9.79 -8.42
N TRP A 403 12.35 9.34 -7.16
CA TRP A 403 12.60 7.94 -6.81
C TRP A 403 11.53 7.01 -7.41
N VAL A 404 10.26 7.40 -7.34
CA VAL A 404 9.17 6.65 -7.95
C VAL A 404 9.31 6.62 -9.47
N SER A 405 9.57 7.77 -10.10
CA SER A 405 9.66 7.88 -11.58
C SER A 405 10.85 7.10 -12.16
N ALA A 406 11.89 6.87 -11.37
CA ALA A 406 13.02 6.02 -11.76
C ALA A 406 12.64 4.53 -11.82
N GLU A 407 11.60 4.13 -11.11
CA GLU A 407 11.12 2.74 -11.03
C GLU A 407 9.78 2.54 -11.76
N ASP A 408 8.94 3.56 -11.88
CA ASP A 408 7.65 3.52 -12.56
C ASP A 408 7.39 4.87 -13.22
N SER A 409 7.65 4.92 -14.53
CA SER A 409 7.47 6.10 -15.37
C SER A 409 6.04 6.28 -15.87
N GLN A 410 5.19 5.24 -15.75
CA GLN A 410 3.86 5.19 -16.37
C GLN A 410 2.75 5.63 -15.42
N THR A 411 2.85 5.23 -14.15
CA THR A 411 1.82 5.53 -13.16
C THR A 411 1.92 6.97 -12.69
N PRO A 412 0.82 7.74 -12.67
CA PRO A 412 0.82 9.09 -12.12
C PRO A 412 1.31 9.15 -10.66
N TYR A 413 1.87 10.31 -10.28
CA TYR A 413 2.29 10.59 -8.90
C TYR A 413 1.60 11.84 -8.34
N TRP A 414 1.16 11.77 -7.09
CA TRP A 414 0.58 12.86 -6.31
C TRP A 414 1.32 13.06 -4.99
N SER A 415 1.58 14.30 -4.57
CA SER A 415 2.51 14.57 -3.47
C SER A 415 1.95 14.26 -2.08
N SER A 416 0.65 14.45 -1.86
CA SER A 416 -0.02 14.28 -0.56
C SER A 416 -1.53 14.19 -0.77
N SER A 417 -2.26 13.53 0.10
CA SER A 417 -3.73 13.55 0.14
C SER A 417 -4.18 14.21 1.43
N PRO A 418 -4.75 15.44 1.43
CA PRO A 418 -5.05 16.28 0.28
C PRO A 418 -3.84 17.12 -0.15
N SER A 419 -3.79 17.48 -1.44
CA SER A 419 -2.80 18.39 -1.99
C SER A 419 -3.37 19.24 -3.13
N SER A 420 -2.50 20.02 -3.74
CA SER A 420 -2.77 20.82 -4.94
C SER A 420 -1.60 20.70 -5.92
N SER A 421 -1.77 21.25 -7.11
CA SER A 421 -0.80 21.10 -8.22
C SER A 421 0.62 21.59 -7.94
N ALA A 422 0.82 22.45 -6.92
CA ALA A 422 2.12 23.01 -6.56
C ALA A 422 2.27 23.20 -5.04
N PRO A 423 3.50 23.13 -4.48
CA PRO A 423 3.72 23.25 -3.04
C PRO A 423 3.39 24.63 -2.47
N GLU A 424 3.32 25.68 -3.28
CA GLU A 424 2.94 27.03 -2.89
C GLU A 424 1.42 27.17 -2.70
N ILE A 425 0.64 26.27 -3.29
CA ILE A 425 -0.81 26.24 -3.18
C ILE A 425 -1.18 25.45 -1.91
N ALA A 426 -2.12 25.99 -1.14
CA ALA A 426 -2.60 25.33 0.06
C ALA A 426 -3.31 24.02 -0.30
N ALA A 427 -3.04 22.96 0.46
CA ALA A 427 -3.83 21.73 0.39
C ALA A 427 -5.32 21.99 0.68
N ASN A 428 -6.16 21.03 0.30
CA ASN A 428 -7.60 21.08 0.52
C ASN A 428 -8.29 22.26 -0.21
N SER A 429 -7.71 22.68 -1.34
CA SER A 429 -8.29 23.68 -2.23
C SER A 429 -9.47 23.08 -3.00
N LEU A 430 -10.64 23.74 -2.96
CA LEU A 430 -11.82 23.30 -3.73
C LEU A 430 -11.64 23.43 -5.26
N LYS A 431 -10.57 24.11 -5.72
CA LYS A 431 -10.34 24.43 -7.13
C LYS A 431 -9.11 23.73 -7.72
N ASP A 432 -8.30 23.06 -6.91
CA ASP A 432 -7.03 22.45 -7.36
C ASP A 432 -6.66 21.26 -6.49
N GLY A 433 -6.65 20.06 -7.09
CA GLY A 433 -6.30 18.83 -6.40
C GLY A 433 -7.48 18.18 -5.70
N ASP A 434 -7.19 17.43 -4.63
CA ASP A 434 -8.15 16.67 -3.86
C ASP A 434 -8.40 17.30 -2.48
N THR A 435 -9.49 16.87 -1.83
CA THR A 435 -9.94 17.44 -0.55
C THR A 435 -10.32 16.39 0.47
N HIS A 436 -10.00 16.68 1.72
CA HIS A 436 -10.47 15.96 2.90
C HIS A 436 -11.51 16.81 3.63
N LEU A 437 -12.78 16.41 3.60
CA LEU A 437 -13.91 17.21 4.05
C LEU A 437 -14.41 16.76 5.43
N TRP A 438 -13.58 16.99 6.45
CA TRP A 438 -13.88 16.59 7.84
C TRP A 438 -14.73 17.59 8.64
N HIS A 439 -15.17 18.70 8.04
CA HIS A 439 -15.94 19.76 8.70
C HIS A 439 -17.32 19.29 9.21
N VAL A 440 -17.91 18.25 8.60
CA VAL A 440 -19.11 17.61 9.14
C VAL A 440 -18.72 16.84 10.40
N TRP A 441 -18.04 15.70 10.30
CA TRP A 441 -17.77 14.87 11.47
C TRP A 441 -17.01 15.57 12.60
N HIS A 442 -15.87 16.19 12.31
CA HIS A 442 -15.03 16.84 13.31
C HIS A 442 -15.48 18.26 13.65
N GLY A 443 -16.12 18.96 12.71
CA GLY A 443 -16.63 20.32 12.92
C GLY A 443 -18.08 20.41 13.39
N LEU A 444 -18.77 19.28 13.57
CA LEU A 444 -20.18 19.19 13.96
C LEU A 444 -21.13 20.01 13.06
N GLN A 445 -20.75 20.21 11.79
CA GLN A 445 -21.62 20.90 10.85
C GLN A 445 -22.83 20.03 10.46
N PRO A 446 -23.96 20.63 10.04
CA PRO A 446 -25.09 19.86 9.51
C PRO A 446 -24.66 18.88 8.41
N LEU A 447 -25.30 17.70 8.36
CA LEU A 447 -24.96 16.66 7.38
C LEU A 447 -25.08 17.17 5.93
N GLU A 448 -26.00 18.10 5.68
CA GLU A 448 -26.22 18.74 4.39
C GLU A 448 -25.04 19.64 3.95
N SER A 449 -24.14 20.01 4.85
CA SER A 449 -23.03 20.93 4.56
C SER A 449 -22.11 20.45 3.46
N PHE A 450 -21.98 19.13 3.23
CA PHE A 450 -21.20 18.60 2.10
C PHE A 450 -21.61 19.20 0.74
N ARG A 451 -22.89 19.59 0.58
CA ARG A 451 -23.43 20.22 -0.64
C ARG A 451 -22.89 21.63 -0.90
N ASN A 452 -22.24 22.24 0.08
CA ASN A 452 -21.63 23.56 -0.04
C ASN A 452 -20.17 23.49 -0.53
N TYR A 453 -19.63 22.29 -0.75
CA TYR A 453 -18.23 22.06 -1.12
C TYR A 453 -18.15 21.33 -2.47
N PRO A 454 -18.26 22.05 -3.61
CA PRO A 454 -18.04 21.51 -4.94
C PRO A 454 -16.53 21.34 -5.20
N THR A 455 -15.94 20.35 -4.55
CA THR A 455 -14.53 19.99 -4.72
C THR A 455 -14.26 19.34 -6.09
N ARG A 456 -13.02 19.42 -6.56
CA ARG A 456 -12.57 18.74 -7.79
C ARG A 456 -12.51 17.23 -7.60
N PHE A 457 -12.11 16.78 -6.40
CA PHE A 457 -12.08 15.38 -6.01
C PHE A 457 -12.16 15.26 -4.48
N CYS A 458 -13.10 14.49 -3.95
CA CYS A 458 -13.19 14.22 -2.52
C CYS A 458 -12.51 12.89 -2.20
N SER A 459 -11.28 12.94 -1.71
CA SER A 459 -10.49 11.75 -1.33
C SER A 459 -10.82 11.25 0.07
N GLU A 460 -11.28 12.12 0.99
CA GLU A 460 -11.79 11.72 2.30
C GLU A 460 -12.99 12.54 2.76
N PHE A 461 -13.96 11.85 3.36
CA PHE A 461 -15.07 12.37 4.15
C PHE A 461 -15.73 11.19 4.87
N GLY A 462 -16.53 11.45 5.89
CA GLY A 462 -17.29 10.39 6.55
C GLY A 462 -17.97 10.84 7.82
N VAL A 463 -18.71 9.92 8.42
CA VAL A 463 -19.26 9.99 9.79
C VAL A 463 -19.24 8.59 10.38
N GLU A 464 -19.10 8.47 11.70
CA GLU A 464 -19.09 7.17 12.38
C GLU A 464 -20.49 6.59 12.57
N SER A 465 -20.54 5.26 12.69
CA SER A 465 -21.68 4.51 13.19
C SER A 465 -21.21 3.38 14.10
N LEU A 466 -22.10 2.82 14.90
CA LEU A 466 -21.79 1.58 15.63
C LEU A 466 -21.88 0.37 14.68
N PRO A 467 -21.05 -0.66 14.90
CA PRO A 467 -21.22 -1.93 14.20
C PRO A 467 -22.51 -2.62 14.65
N ASN A 468 -22.89 -3.69 13.93
CA ASN A 468 -24.08 -4.46 14.27
C ASN A 468 -23.95 -5.12 15.67
N MET A 469 -25.08 -5.57 16.22
CA MET A 469 -25.10 -6.16 17.56
C MET A 469 -24.26 -7.45 17.66
N LEU A 470 -24.15 -8.26 16.60
CA LEU A 470 -23.33 -9.47 16.63
C LEU A 470 -21.84 -9.13 16.85
N THR A 471 -21.34 -8.09 16.17
CA THR A 471 -19.99 -7.56 16.40
C THR A 471 -19.83 -6.98 17.80
N ILE A 472 -20.82 -6.26 18.33
CA ILE A 472 -20.73 -5.73 19.71
C ILE A 472 -20.62 -6.88 20.72
N ARG A 473 -21.42 -7.93 20.56
CA ARG A 473 -21.38 -9.11 21.43
C ARG A 473 -20.07 -9.89 21.35
N SER A 474 -19.24 -9.69 20.32
CA SER A 474 -17.93 -10.35 20.24
C SER A 474 -16.88 -9.73 21.16
N PHE A 475 -17.09 -8.50 21.65
CA PHE A 475 -16.12 -7.82 22.52
C PHE A 475 -16.67 -7.38 23.88
N THR A 476 -17.98 -7.53 24.15
CA THR A 476 -18.57 -7.29 25.48
C THR A 476 -19.51 -8.41 25.93
N ASN A 477 -19.37 -8.79 27.20
CA ASN A 477 -20.25 -9.75 27.88
C ASN A 477 -21.40 -9.09 28.65
N ALA A 478 -21.52 -7.75 28.61
CA ALA A 478 -22.59 -7.05 29.31
C ALA A 478 -23.95 -7.47 28.74
N GLU A 479 -24.91 -7.87 29.59
CA GLU A 479 -26.24 -8.30 29.12
C GLU A 479 -26.97 -7.18 28.36
N LYS A 480 -26.89 -5.95 28.87
CA LYS A 480 -27.51 -4.74 28.29
C LYS A 480 -26.46 -3.64 28.14
N PRO A 481 -25.59 -3.71 27.12
CA PRO A 481 -24.53 -2.73 26.95
C PRO A 481 -25.12 -1.35 26.66
N THR A 482 -24.47 -0.31 27.17
CA THR A 482 -24.78 1.10 26.86
C THR A 482 -23.61 1.76 26.12
N LEU A 483 -23.90 2.85 25.39
CA LEU A 483 -22.88 3.59 24.63
C LEU A 483 -21.68 4.03 25.49
N PHE A 484 -21.92 4.29 26.78
CA PHE A 484 -20.93 4.80 27.72
C PHE A 484 -20.44 3.75 28.71
N ASP A 485 -20.72 2.46 28.48
CA ASP A 485 -20.09 1.41 29.27
C ASP A 485 -18.56 1.43 29.07
N PRO A 486 -17.75 1.12 30.09
CA PRO A 486 -16.29 1.18 29.99
C PRO A 486 -15.72 0.40 28.79
N VAL A 487 -16.25 -0.79 28.51
CA VAL A 487 -15.82 -1.62 27.37
C VAL A 487 -16.20 -0.98 26.03
N MET A 488 -17.37 -0.35 25.94
CA MET A 488 -17.80 0.35 24.72
C MET A 488 -16.95 1.59 24.47
N GLN A 489 -16.66 2.38 25.52
CA GLN A 489 -15.75 3.52 25.43
C GLN A 489 -14.33 3.13 25.03
N LEU A 490 -13.85 1.95 25.46
CA LEU A 490 -12.56 1.43 25.01
C LEU A 490 -12.53 1.11 23.50
N HIS A 491 -13.67 0.87 22.86
CA HIS A 491 -13.79 0.63 21.42
C HIS A 491 -14.16 1.87 20.62
N GLN A 492 -14.41 3.01 21.27
CA GLN A 492 -14.48 4.33 20.64
C GLN A 492 -13.11 4.99 20.72
N LYS A 493 -12.51 5.30 19.57
CA LYS A 493 -11.15 5.84 19.45
C LYS A 493 -11.10 7.29 18.98
N SER A 494 -12.16 7.75 18.35
CA SER A 494 -12.35 9.12 17.93
C SER A 494 -12.68 10.00 19.13
N ILE A 495 -11.99 11.13 19.22
CA ILE A 495 -12.17 12.08 20.32
C ILE A 495 -13.63 12.57 20.30
N GLY A 496 -14.37 12.25 21.36
CA GLY A 496 -15.79 12.59 21.48
C GLY A 496 -16.70 11.88 20.47
N GLY A 497 -16.28 10.72 19.91
CA GLY A 497 -17.01 10.04 18.85
C GLY A 497 -18.42 9.60 19.26
N ASN A 498 -18.61 9.16 20.50
CA ASN A 498 -19.93 8.78 21.02
C ASN A 498 -20.89 9.98 21.10
N GLU A 499 -20.38 11.12 21.60
CA GLU A 499 -21.12 12.38 21.69
C GLU A 499 -21.45 12.94 20.31
N LYS A 500 -20.52 12.84 19.35
CA LYS A 500 -20.75 13.22 17.95
C LYS A 500 -21.83 12.35 17.29
N MET A 501 -21.78 11.02 17.46
CA MET A 501 -22.84 10.13 16.96
C MET A 501 -24.20 10.51 17.56
N LEU A 502 -24.24 10.74 18.88
CA LEU A 502 -25.46 11.14 19.57
C LEU A 502 -25.99 12.49 19.06
N PHE A 503 -25.11 13.48 18.86
CA PHE A 503 -25.47 14.77 18.26
C PHE A 503 -26.18 14.59 16.92
N TYR A 504 -25.61 13.79 16.01
CA TYR A 504 -26.22 13.58 14.70
C TYR A 504 -27.52 12.80 14.74
N VAL A 505 -27.60 11.75 15.56
CA VAL A 505 -28.85 11.00 15.76
C VAL A 505 -29.94 11.93 16.29
N LEU A 506 -29.66 12.72 17.32
CA LEU A 506 -30.63 13.64 17.94
C LEU A 506 -30.98 14.84 17.05
N SER A 507 -30.13 15.19 16.08
CA SER A 507 -30.43 16.26 15.11
C SER A 507 -31.50 15.88 14.09
N LYS A 508 -31.75 14.57 13.88
CA LYS A 508 -32.71 14.05 12.89
C LYS A 508 -33.82 13.20 13.48
N TYR A 509 -33.55 12.53 14.59
CA TYR A 509 -34.43 11.54 15.19
C TYR A 509 -34.67 11.83 16.67
N ARG A 510 -35.71 11.19 17.22
CA ARG A 510 -35.94 11.20 18.67
C ARG A 510 -34.86 10.38 19.38
N ASN A 511 -34.63 10.71 20.65
CA ASN A 511 -33.68 9.97 21.48
C ASN A 511 -34.02 8.46 21.50
N PRO A 512 -33.11 7.58 21.05
CA PRO A 512 -33.37 6.14 21.07
C PRO A 512 -33.40 5.61 22.51
N SER A 513 -34.36 4.73 22.79
CA SER A 513 -34.55 4.15 24.13
C SER A 513 -33.69 2.91 24.40
N THR A 514 -33.05 2.33 23.39
CA THR A 514 -32.18 1.14 23.50
C THR A 514 -30.91 1.29 22.65
N LEU A 515 -29.87 0.52 22.98
CA LEU A 515 -28.64 0.50 22.18
C LEU A 515 -28.91 -0.04 20.76
N GLU A 516 -29.78 -1.04 20.61
CA GLU A 516 -30.19 -1.57 19.29
C GLU A 516 -30.81 -0.49 18.41
N SER A 517 -31.67 0.34 19.00
CA SER A 517 -32.27 1.48 18.30
C SER A 517 -31.19 2.52 17.94
N PHE A 518 -30.23 2.78 18.84
CA PHE A 518 -29.12 3.68 18.56
C PHE A 518 -28.20 3.14 17.44
N ILE A 519 -27.88 1.84 17.43
CA ILE A 519 -27.10 1.20 16.36
C ILE A 519 -27.78 1.44 15.01
N TYR A 520 -29.07 1.09 14.89
CA TYR A 520 -29.84 1.29 13.67
C TYR A 520 -29.84 2.75 13.22
N LEU A 521 -30.13 3.69 14.12
CA LEU A 521 -30.17 5.11 13.78
C LEU A 521 -28.78 5.67 13.42
N SER A 522 -27.71 5.24 14.09
CA SER A 522 -26.35 5.65 13.74
C SER A 522 -25.92 5.16 12.36
N GLN A 523 -26.28 3.92 11.99
CA GLN A 523 -26.03 3.36 10.66
C GLN A 523 -26.86 4.05 9.59
N LEU A 524 -28.12 4.41 9.91
CA LEU A 524 -28.97 5.18 9.01
C LEU A 524 -28.43 6.59 8.77
N ILE A 525 -27.96 7.27 9.81
CA ILE A 525 -27.27 8.56 9.69
C ILE A 525 -26.05 8.44 8.78
N GLN A 526 -25.21 7.43 8.98
CA GLN A 526 -24.04 7.21 8.15
C GLN A 526 -24.40 6.95 6.69
N SER A 527 -25.33 6.05 6.43
CA SER A 527 -25.82 5.72 5.09
C SER A 527 -26.38 6.95 4.37
N GLU A 528 -27.27 7.70 5.01
CA GLU A 528 -27.88 8.90 4.44
C GLU A 528 -26.85 10.01 4.18
N THR A 529 -25.84 10.14 5.04
CA THR A 529 -24.76 11.11 4.87
C THR A 529 -23.90 10.78 3.66
N VAL A 530 -23.44 9.53 3.55
CA VAL A 530 -22.63 9.06 2.43
C VAL A 530 -23.41 9.16 1.13
N ARG A 531 -24.67 8.70 1.12
CA ARG A 531 -25.59 8.81 -0.02
C ARG A 531 -25.73 10.26 -0.48
N MET A 532 -26.07 11.17 0.43
CA MET A 532 -26.28 12.57 0.11
C MET A 532 -25.03 13.26 -0.46
N ALA A 533 -23.86 13.04 0.13
CA ALA A 533 -22.62 13.67 -0.30
C ALA A 533 -22.20 13.14 -1.68
N THR A 534 -22.21 11.82 -1.87
CA THR A 534 -21.82 11.19 -3.14
C THR A 534 -22.80 11.47 -4.27
N GLU A 535 -24.11 11.47 -4.03
CA GLU A 535 -25.13 11.88 -5.02
C GLU A 535 -24.94 13.35 -5.44
N PHE A 536 -24.55 14.22 -4.50
CA PHE A 536 -24.27 15.61 -4.81
C PHE A 536 -23.04 15.75 -5.72
N TRP A 537 -21.90 15.14 -5.36
CA TRP A 537 -20.70 15.26 -6.20
C TRP A 537 -20.88 14.63 -7.58
N ARG A 538 -21.50 13.45 -7.67
CA ARG A 538 -21.79 12.80 -8.96
C ARG A 538 -22.72 13.61 -9.86
N ARG A 539 -23.62 14.41 -9.29
CA ARG A 539 -24.52 15.28 -10.08
C ARG A 539 -23.84 16.55 -10.58
N ASN A 540 -22.76 16.96 -9.93
CA ASN A 540 -22.05 18.21 -10.21
C ASN A 540 -20.63 18.00 -10.80
N SER A 541 -20.30 16.77 -11.19
CA SER A 541 -19.00 16.37 -11.74
C SER A 541 -18.90 16.48 -13.25
#